data_AF-A0A183EYR6-F1
#
_entry.id   AF-A0A183EYR6-F1
#
_cell.length_a   1.000
_cell.length_b   1.000
_cell.length_c   1.000
_cell.angle_alpha   90.00
_cell.angle_beta   90.00
_cell.angle_gamma   90.00
#
_symmetry.space_group_name_H-M   'P 1'
#
loop_
_entity.id
_entity.type
_entity.pdbx_description
1 polymer ?
#
loop_
_entity_poly.entity_id
_entity_poly.type
_entity_poly.pdbx_seq_one_letter_code
_entity_poly.pdbx_strand_id
1 'polypeptide(L)' 'MCLICMWLLAQAIWLSLAYMFEFKGENTYFRLWLASLFFLVVNAVIIVQLIQHHVSALETDQKKEI' A
#
# COMPACT_ATOMS: atom_id res chain seq x y z
N MET A 1 9.54 9.39 -1.87
CA MET A 1 10.37 8.24 -1.43
C MET A 1 9.70 7.40 -0.34
N CYS A 2 9.17 8.00 0.75
CA CYS A 2 8.54 7.23 1.85
C CYS A 2 7.37 6.31 1.45
N LEU A 3 6.58 6.68 0.44
CA LEU A 3 5.45 5.88 -0.07
C LEU A 3 5.90 4.53 -0.65
N ILE A 4 7.00 4.52 -1.39
CA ILE A 4 7.55 3.31 -2.01
C ILE A 4 8.13 2.39 -0.93
N CYS A 5 8.76 2.95 0.11
CA CYS A 5 9.22 2.17 1.25
C CYS A 5 8.05 1.50 1.99
N MET A 6 6.93 2.20 2.21
CA MET A 6 5.73 1.60 2.81
C MET A 6 5.15 0.50 1.93
N TRP A 7 5.12 0.69 0.61
CA TRP A 7 4.66 -0.31 -0.34
C TRP A 7 5.52 -1.59 -0.32
N LEU A 8 6.86 -1.42 -0.33
CA LEU A 8 7.79 -2.54 -0.25
C LEU A 8 7.66 -3.32 1.07
N LEU A 9 7.51 -2.60 2.20
CA LEU A 9 7.27 -3.23 3.50
C LEU A 9 5.96 -4.00 3.53
N ALA A 10 4.89 -3.46 2.94
CA ALA A 10 3.60 -4.15 2.87
C ALA A 10 3.68 -5.44 2.04
N GLN A 11 4.39 -5.42 0.91
CA GLN A 11 4.64 -6.63 0.12
C GLN A 11 5.50 -7.66 0.86
N ALA A 12 6.57 -7.22 1.53
CA ALA A 12 7.45 -8.10 2.32
C ALA A 12 6.70 -8.76 3.48
N ILE A 13 5.84 -8.02 4.19
CA ILE A 13 4.99 -8.54 5.27
C ILE A 13 4.00 -9.56 4.73
N TRP A 14 3.34 -9.25 3.61
CA TRP A 14 2.36 -10.14 3.01
C TRP A 14 2.99 -11.47 2.57
N LEU A 15 4.16 -11.42 1.91
CA LEU A 15 4.90 -12.60 1.49
C LEU A 15 5.44 -13.41 2.67
N SER A 16 5.93 -12.75 3.72
CA SER A 16 6.41 -13.39 4.94
C SER A 16 5.31 -14.18 5.65
N LEU A 17 4.08 -13.64 5.69
CA LEU A 17 2.94 -14.34 6.24
C LEU A 17 2.48 -15.53 5.38
N ALA A 18 2.48 -15.38 4.06
CA ALA A 18 2.20 -16.49 3.14
C ALA A 18 3.21 -17.63 3.33
N TYR A 19 4.50 -17.29 3.45
CA TYR A 19 5.56 -18.27 3.74
C TYR A 19 5.34 -19.00 5.07
N MET A 20 4.97 -18.28 6.15
CA MET A 20 4.67 -18.90 7.43
C MET A 20 3.45 -19.84 7.36
N PHE A 21 2.42 -19.46 6.59
CA PHE A 21 1.24 -20.27 6.41
C PHE A 21 1.56 -21.56 5.63
N GLU A 22 2.29 -21.45 4.53
CA GLU A 22 2.56 -22.55 3.60
C GLU A 22 3.59 -23.55 4.17
N PHE A 23 4.65 -23.07 4.84
CA PHE A 23 5.74 -23.94 5.30
C PHE A 23 5.65 -24.35 6.77
N LYS A 24 5.02 -23.55 7.63
CA LYS A 24 4.95 -23.83 9.08
C LYS A 24 3.65 -24.51 9.51
N GLY A 25 2.61 -24.51 8.68
CA GLY A 25 1.33 -25.18 8.98
C GLY A 25 0.60 -24.65 10.22
N GLU A 26 1.00 -23.48 10.73
CA GLU A 26 0.34 -22.80 11.84
C GLU A 26 -0.99 -22.20 11.36
N ASN A 27 -2.01 -22.16 12.22
CA ASN A 27 -3.33 -21.55 11.99
C ASN A 27 -3.24 -20.02 11.83
N THR A 28 -2.56 -19.59 10.77
CA THR A 28 -2.18 -18.21 10.51
C THR A 28 -3.26 -17.48 9.71
N TYR A 29 -4.41 -18.13 9.45
CA TYR A 29 -5.56 -17.55 8.73
C TYR A 29 -5.89 -16.13 9.21
N PHE A 30 -5.99 -15.93 10.52
CA PHE A 30 -6.30 -14.61 11.09
C PHE A 30 -5.19 -13.58 10.84
N ARG A 31 -3.93 -14.03 10.87
CA ARG A 31 -2.76 -13.18 10.62
C ARG A 31 -2.67 -12.84 9.12
N LEU A 32 -2.89 -13.81 8.23
CA LEU A 32 -2.92 -13.66 6.77
C LEU A 32 -4.04 -12.71 6.35
N TRP A 33 -5.20 -12.85 6.99
CA TRP A 33 -6.32 -11.92 6.85
C TRP A 33 -5.93 -10.50 7.25
N LEU A 34 -5.30 -10.33 8.42
CA LEU A 34 -4.84 -9.02 8.90
C LEU A 34 -3.75 -8.39 8.01
N ALA A 35 -2.81 -9.19 7.49
CA ALA A 35 -1.78 -8.71 6.56
C ALA A 35 -2.36 -8.32 5.21
N SER A 36 -3.39 -9.02 4.73
CA SER A 36 -4.09 -8.65 3.50
C SER A 36 -4.88 -7.35 3.68
N LEU A 37 -5.51 -7.16 4.85
CA LEU A 37 -6.15 -5.89 5.21
C LEU A 37 -5.13 -4.75 5.30
N PHE A 38 -3.97 -4.99 5.92
CA PHE A 38 -2.89 -4.02 5.98
C PHE A 38 -2.38 -3.63 4.59
N PHE A 39 -2.17 -4.62 3.71
CA PHE A 39 -1.80 -4.39 2.32
C PHE A 39 -2.84 -3.52 1.59
N LEU A 40 -4.13 -3.78 1.78
CA LEU A 40 -5.20 -2.97 1.21
C LEU A 40 -5.14 -1.51 1.69
N VAL A 41 -4.96 -1.28 2.99
CA VAL A 41 -4.85 0.07 3.55
C VAL A 41 -3.65 0.82 2.97
N VAL A 42 -2.47 0.18 2.90
CA VAL A 42 -1.27 0.80 2.34
C VAL A 42 -1.50 1.18 0.87
N ASN A 43 -2.12 0.30 0.07
CA ASN A 43 -2.45 0.62 -1.33
C ASN A 43 -3.46 1.76 -1.44
N ALA A 44 -4.50 1.78 -0.60
CA ALA A 44 -5.48 2.87 -0.59
C ALA A 44 -4.83 4.22 -0.26
N VAL A 45 -3.94 4.27 0.74
CA VAL A 45 -3.18 5.48 1.09
C VAL A 45 -2.31 5.95 -0.07
N ILE A 46 -1.63 5.04 -0.77
CA ILE A 46 -0.81 5.39 -1.94
C ILE A 46 -1.67 5.98 -3.05
N ILE A 47 -2.83 5.38 -3.35
CA ILE A 47 -3.75 5.88 -4.38
C ILE A 47 -4.29 7.27 -4.00
N VAL A 48 -4.72 7.47 -2.75
CA VAL A 48 -5.22 8.76 -2.28
C VAL A 48 -4.13 9.84 -2.39
N GLN A 49 -2.89 9.54 -1.98
CA GLN A 49 -1.80 10.50 -2.14
C GLN A 49 -1.47 10.78 -3.61
N LEU A 50 -1.52 9.76 -4.47
CA LEU A 50 -1.29 9.92 -5.90
C LEU A 50 -2.35 10.86 -6.50
N ILE A 51 -3.62 10.66 -6.17
CA ILE A 51 -4.73 11.50 -6.65
C ILE A 51 -4.58 12.93 -6.14
N GLN A 52 -4.32 13.15 -4.84
CA GLN A 52 -4.16 14.50 -4.30
C GLN A 52 -2.98 15.26 -4.93
N HIS A 53 -1.86 14.58 -5.15
CA HIS A 53 -0.72 15.18 -5.82
C HIS A 53 -1.02 15.50 -7.29
N HIS A 54 -1.76 14.65 -7.99
CA HIS A 54 -2.16 14.90 -9.38
C HIS A 54 -3.15 16.06 -9.50
N VAL A 55 -4.17 16.11 -8.63
CA VAL A 55 -5.14 17.22 -8.58
C VAL A 55 -4.44 18.55 -8.31
N SER A 56 -3.50 18.60 -7.36
CA SER A 56 -2.72 19.80 -7.07
C SER A 56 -1.85 20.24 -8.25
N ALA A 57 -1.27 19.28 -8.99
CA ALA A 57 -0.47 19.55 -10.18
C ALA A 57 -1.34 20.12 -11.32
N LEU A 58 -2.56 19.61 -11.49
CA LEU A 58 -3.51 20.09 -12.50
C LEU A 58 -4.00 21.52 -12.20
N GLU A 59 -4.25 21.87 -10.94
CA GLU A 59 -4.59 23.26 -10.56
C GLU A 59 -3.44 24.25 -10.82
N THR A 60 -2.20 23.78 -10.71
CA THR A 60 -1.01 24.61 -10.97
C THR A 60 -0.84 24.91 -12.45
N ASP A 61 -1.24 23.99 -13.33
CA ASP A 61 -1.18 24.14 -14.79
C ASP A 61 -2.27 25.12 -15.29
N GLN A 62 -3.50 25.00 -14.77
CA GLN A 62 -4.61 25.90 -15.12
C GLN A 62 -4.40 27.35 -14.67
N LYS A 63 -3.72 27.57 -13.53
CA LYS A 63 -3.39 28.93 -13.05
C LYS A 63 -2.28 29.60 -13.87
N LYS A 64 -1.50 28.86 -14.65
CA LYS A 64 -0.40 29.39 -15.47
C LYS A 64 -0.87 29.93 -16.83
N GLU A 65 -2.09 29.58 -17.23
CA GLU A 65 -2.70 29.98 -18.51
C GLU A 65 -3.69 31.17 -18.38
N ILE A 66 -3.93 31.65 -17.15
CA ILE A 66 -4.74 32.84 -16.82
C ILE A 66 -3.82 33.97 -16.38
#